data_AF-A0AAD7DK69-F1
#
_entry.id   AF-A0AAD7DK69-F1
#
_cell.length_a   1.000
_cell.length_b   1.000
_cell.length_c   1.000
_cell.angle_alpha   90.00
_cell.angle_beta   90.00
_cell.angle_gamma   90.00
#
_symmetry.space_group_name_H-M   'P 1'
#
loop_
_entity.id
_entity.type
_entity.pdbx_description
1 polymer ?
#
loop_
_entity_poly.entity_id
_entity_poly.type
_entity_poly.pdbx_seq_one_letter_code
_entity_poly.pdbx_strand_id
1 'polypeptide(L)'
;RLSLLDKEITWRRNLLQQLEEERASLSTYHTQNTAIIPPLRWMPPEILVKIFLTTLPSVHEATSGNTGIAQSPWVLTHISSRWRAVALSTPSLWSL
;
A
#
# COMPACT_ATOMS: atom_id res chain seq x y z
N ARG A 1 30.65 -45.60 -5.77
CA ARG A 1 29.20 -45.42 -6.03
C ARG A 1 28.52 -44.74 -4.85
N LEU A 2 28.63 -45.27 -3.63
CA LEU A 2 28.14 -44.63 -2.39
C LEU A 2 28.68 -43.20 -2.21
N SER A 3 29.99 -43.01 -2.31
CA SER A 3 30.63 -41.68 -2.21
C SER A 3 30.15 -40.64 -3.21
N LEU A 4 29.58 -41.07 -4.35
CA LEU A 4 29.03 -40.17 -5.37
C LEU A 4 27.61 -39.75 -4.99
N LEU A 5 26.81 -40.70 -4.46
CA LEU A 5 25.50 -40.42 -3.89
C LEU A 5 25.61 -39.50 -2.65
N ASP A 6 26.60 -39.71 -1.78
CA ASP A 6 26.81 -38.84 -0.62
C ASP A 6 27.12 -37.40 -1.04
N LYS A 7 27.93 -37.21 -2.09
CA LYS A 7 28.22 -35.89 -2.67
C LYS A 7 26.96 -35.24 -3.25
N GLU A 8 26.17 -36.00 -4.00
CA GLU A 8 24.91 -35.53 -4.59
C GLU A 8 23.90 -35.11 -3.50
N ILE A 9 23.77 -35.91 -2.44
CA ILE A 9 22.89 -35.61 -1.30
C ILE A 9 23.37 -34.34 -0.59
N THR A 10 24.67 -34.20 -0.37
CA THR A 10 25.25 -33.02 0.31
C THR A 10 25.03 -31.75 -0.51
N TRP A 11 25.26 -31.82 -1.83
CA TRP A 11 24.96 -30.72 -2.76
C TRP A 11 23.50 -30.29 -2.70
N ARG A 12 22.56 -31.24 -2.81
CA ARG A 12 21.12 -30.93 -2.79
C ARG A 12 20.68 -30.33 -1.46
N ARG A 13 21.23 -30.81 -0.34
CA ARG A 13 20.96 -30.24 0.99
C ARG A 13 21.46 -28.79 1.09
N ASN A 14 22.66 -28.51 0.61
CA ASN A 14 23.19 -27.14 0.57
C ASN A 14 22.32 -26.22 -0.29
N LEU A 15 21.88 -26.70 -1.46
CA LEU A 15 20.99 -25.94 -2.33
C LEU A 15 19.62 -25.67 -1.67
N LEU A 16 19.05 -26.66 -0.99
CA LEU A 16 17.81 -26.49 -0.24
C LEU A 16 17.98 -25.44 0.86
N GLN A 17 19.07 -25.51 1.62
CA GLN A 17 19.36 -24.54 2.68
C GLN A 17 19.46 -23.11 2.11
N GLN A 18 20.16 -22.91 0.99
CA GLN A 18 20.26 -21.60 0.33
C GLN A 18 18.90 -21.04 -0.06
N LEU A 19 18.04 -21.88 -0.66
CA LEU A 19 16.69 -21.46 -1.06
C LEU A 19 15.79 -21.16 0.14
N GLU A 20 15.93 -21.90 1.25
CA GLU A 20 15.19 -21.63 2.49
C GLU A 20 15.62 -20.32 3.15
N GLU A 21 16.93 -20.01 3.16
CA GLU A 21 17.48 -18.74 3.62
C GLU A 21 16.98 -17.56 2.78
N GLU A 22 16.98 -17.70 1.45
CA GLU A 22 16.43 -16.69 0.54
C GLU A 22 14.93 -16.49 0.78
N ARG A 23 14.16 -17.58 0.88
CA ARG A 23 12.73 -17.51 1.21
C ARG A 23 12.48 -16.82 2.55
N ALA A 24 13.29 -17.12 3.57
CA ALA A 24 13.16 -16.49 4.88
C ALA A 24 13.43 -14.98 4.79
N SER A 25 14.46 -14.56 4.06
CA SER A 25 14.79 -13.14 3.84
C SER A 25 13.68 -12.39 3.09
N LEU A 26 13.07 -13.01 2.08
CA LEU A 26 11.95 -12.43 1.34
C LEU A 26 10.68 -12.38 2.20
N SER A 27 10.45 -13.41 3.02
CA SER A 27 9.31 -13.45 3.94
C SER A 27 9.42 -12.39 5.03
N THR A 28 10.61 -12.13 5.58
CA THR A 28 10.80 -11.06 6.56
C THR A 28 10.60 -9.69 5.92
N TYR A 29 11.13 -9.45 4.73
CA TYR A 29 10.86 -8.24 3.95
C TYR A 29 9.37 -8.04 3.68
N HIS A 30 8.66 -9.10 3.30
CA HIS A 30 7.21 -9.04 3.08
C HIS A 30 6.46 -8.75 4.38
N THR A 31 6.83 -9.40 5.50
CA THR A 31 6.19 -9.19 6.80
C THR A 31 6.40 -7.76 7.32
N GLN A 32 7.59 -7.20 7.16
CA GLN A 32 7.90 -5.83 7.56
C GLN A 32 7.09 -4.81 6.76
N ASN A 33 6.98 -4.98 5.45
CA ASN A 33 6.19 -4.10 4.59
C ASN A 33 4.69 -4.28 4.79
N THR A 34 4.25 -5.52 5.06
CA THR A 34 2.83 -5.80 5.30
C THR A 34 2.37 -5.42 6.69
N ALA A 35 3.22 -5.30 7.70
CA ALA A 35 2.82 -4.87 9.05
C ALA A 35 2.21 -3.45 9.09
N ILE A 36 2.62 -2.57 8.17
CA ILE A 36 2.12 -1.18 8.05
C ILE A 36 0.76 -1.12 7.34
N ILE A 37 0.44 -2.15 6.56
CA ILE A 37 -0.73 -2.18 5.68
C ILE A 37 -2.07 -2.46 6.41
N PRO A 38 -2.19 -3.30 7.47
CA PRO A 38 -3.44 -3.54 8.17
C PRO A 38 -4.04 -2.29 8.83
N PRO A 39 -3.27 -1.41 9.52
CA PRO A 39 -3.81 -0.19 10.12
C PRO A 39 -4.50 0.72 9.10
N LEU A 40 -3.93 0.89 7.90
CA LEU A 40 -4.49 1.73 6.85
C LEU A 40 -5.72 1.11 6.16
N ARG A 41 -5.80 -0.22 6.10
CA ARG A 41 -7.01 -0.91 5.60
C ARG A 41 -8.18 -0.86 6.58
N TRP A 42 -7.91 -0.64 7.86
CA TRP A 42 -8.90 -0.69 8.95
C TRP A 42 -9.46 0.67 9.37
N MET A 43 -9.09 1.76 8.70
CA MET A 43 -9.73 3.04 8.97
C MET A 43 -11.19 3.05 8.51
N PRO A 44 -12.15 3.37 9.40
CA PRO A 44 -13.54 3.57 9.01
C PRO A 44 -13.66 4.64 7.91
N PRO A 45 -14.62 4.49 6.98
CA PRO A 45 -14.82 5.44 5.90
C PRO A 45 -15.05 6.88 6.39
N GLU A 46 -15.64 7.06 7.57
CA GLU A 46 -15.90 8.37 8.20
C GLU A 46 -14.59 9.10 8.52
N ILE A 47 -13.56 8.38 8.95
CA ILE A 47 -12.25 8.97 9.23
C ILE A 47 -11.56 9.38 7.93
N LEU A 48 -11.68 8.55 6.87
CA LEU A 48 -11.19 8.91 5.55
C LEU A 48 -11.86 10.17 5.01
N VAL A 49 -13.19 10.26 5.13
CA VAL A 49 -13.94 11.46 4.74
C VAL A 49 -13.48 12.70 5.51
N LYS A 50 -13.29 12.57 6.84
CA LYS A 50 -12.78 13.68 7.65
C LYS A 50 -11.40 14.15 7.18
N ILE A 51 -10.49 13.22 6.89
CA ILE A 51 -9.17 13.54 6.34
C ILE A 51 -9.33 14.30 5.03
N PHE A 52 -10.12 13.78 4.10
CA PHE A 52 -10.35 14.41 2.78
C PHE A 52 -10.78 15.87 2.92
N LEU A 53 -11.76 16.13 3.81
CA LEU A 53 -12.27 17.48 4.07
C LEU A 53 -11.24 18.41 4.74
N THR A 54 -10.31 17.88 5.55
CA THR A 54 -9.23 18.68 6.14
C THR A 54 -8.03 18.90 5.22
N THR A 55 -7.78 17.98 4.29
CA THR A 55 -6.57 18.02 3.44
C THR A 55 -6.81 18.71 2.10
N LEU A 56 -8.06 18.78 1.65
CA LEU A 56 -8.41 19.56 0.47
C LEU A 56 -8.43 21.05 0.85
N PRO A 57 -7.84 21.93 0.01
CA PRO A 57 -7.84 23.36 0.26
C PRO A 57 -9.27 23.89 0.37
N SER A 58 -9.49 24.84 1.27
CA SER A 58 -10.80 25.48 1.41
C SER A 58 -11.16 26.22 0.11
N VAL A 59 -12.46 26.37 -0.17
CA VAL A 59 -12.98 27.12 -1.34
C VAL A 59 -12.31 28.49 -1.49
N HIS A 60 -11.95 29.12 -0.37
CA HIS A 60 -11.27 30.42 -0.35
C HIS A 60 -9.84 30.39 -0.94
N GLU A 61 -9.12 29.27 -0.77
CA GLU A 61 -7.76 29.07 -1.26
C GLU A 61 -7.72 28.60 -2.73
N ALA A 62 -8.78 27.93 -3.19
CA ALA A 62 -8.95 27.52 -4.59
C ALA A 62 -9.19 28.72 -5.53
N THR A 63 -9.81 29.80 -5.03
CA THR A 63 -10.05 31.04 -5.78
C THR A 63 -8.80 31.88 -6.07
N SER A 64 -7.65 31.61 -5.43
CA SER A 64 -6.42 32.41 -5.62
C SER A 64 -5.62 32.07 -6.89
N GLY A 65 -6.25 31.44 -7.89
CA GLY A 65 -5.71 31.37 -9.26
C GLY A 65 -4.71 30.25 -9.54
N ASN A 66 -4.54 29.29 -8.63
CA ASN A 66 -3.68 28.13 -8.84
C ASN A 66 -4.48 26.82 -8.80
N THR A 67 -5.53 26.73 -9.61
CA THR A 67 -6.42 25.56 -9.72
C THR A 67 -5.78 24.42 -10.53
N GLY A 68 -4.64 23.93 -10.04
CA GLY A 68 -4.03 22.71 -10.55
C GLY A 68 -4.83 21.48 -10.11
N ILE A 69 -4.68 20.38 -10.85
CA ILE A 69 -5.22 19.03 -10.53
C ILE A 69 -5.01 18.66 -9.05
N ALA A 70 -3.94 19.17 -8.42
CA ALA A 70 -3.58 19.01 -7.02
C ALA A 70 -4.63 19.48 -5.99
N GLN A 71 -5.57 20.36 -6.37
CA GLN A 71 -6.61 20.89 -5.49
C GLN A 71 -7.96 20.17 -5.64
N SER A 72 -8.02 19.17 -6.53
CA SER A 72 -9.26 18.48 -6.84
C SER A 72 -9.44 17.22 -5.99
N PRO A 73 -10.68 16.89 -5.57
CA PRO A 73 -10.99 15.60 -4.93
C PRO A 73 -10.57 14.39 -5.78
N TRP A 74 -10.37 14.58 -7.09
CA TRP A 74 -9.81 13.58 -8.00
C TRP A 74 -8.46 13.01 -7.55
N VAL A 75 -7.60 13.80 -6.90
CA VAL A 75 -6.28 13.33 -6.41
C VAL A 75 -6.44 12.17 -5.42
N LEU A 76 -7.46 12.25 -4.57
CA LEU A 76 -7.75 11.22 -3.57
C LEU A 76 -8.13 9.89 -4.22
N THR A 77 -8.74 9.94 -5.41
CA THR A 77 -9.12 8.75 -6.17
C THR A 77 -7.93 8.02 -6.79
N HIS A 78 -6.74 8.63 -6.85
CA HIS A 78 -5.53 8.01 -7.40
C HIS A 78 -4.68 7.27 -6.35
N ILE A 79 -4.95 7.47 -5.06
CA ILE A 79 -4.14 6.91 -3.96
C ILE A 79 -4.35 5.40 -3.82
N SER A 80 -5.60 4.94 -3.76
CA SER A 80 -5.94 3.52 -3.68
C SER A 80 -7.37 3.23 -4.11
N SER A 81 -7.69 1.99 -4.42
CA SER A 81 -9.07 1.56 -4.73
C SER A 81 -10.04 1.85 -3.58
N ARG A 82 -9.60 1.75 -2.32
CA ARG A 82 -10.43 2.06 -1.15
C ARG A 82 -10.71 3.56 -1.05
N TRP A 83 -9.68 4.39 -1.21
CA TRP A 83 -9.83 5.85 -1.17
C TRP A 83 -10.73 6.34 -2.28
N ARG A 84 -10.59 5.77 -3.49
CA ARG A 84 -11.51 6.02 -4.60
C ARG A 84 -12.95 5.67 -4.26
N ALA A 85 -13.20 4.49 -3.70
CA ALA A 85 -14.55 4.06 -3.33
C ALA A 85 -15.19 5.04 -2.32
N VAL A 86 -14.45 5.42 -1.28
CA VAL A 86 -14.94 6.37 -0.25
C VAL A 86 -15.12 7.78 -0.81
N ALA A 87 -14.19 8.27 -1.62
CA ALA A 87 -14.28 9.59 -2.23
C ALA A 87 -15.50 9.69 -3.16
N LEU A 88 -15.73 8.69 -4.02
CA LEU A 88 -16.87 8.65 -4.92
C LEU A 88 -18.20 8.44 -4.18
N SER A 89 -18.20 7.75 -3.04
CA SER A 89 -19.39 7.55 -2.21
C SER A 89 -19.71 8.73 -1.30
N THR A 90 -18.93 9.82 -1.34
CA THR A 90 -19.08 10.97 -0.45
C THR A 90 -19.45 12.22 -1.28
N PRO A 91 -20.76 12.49 -1.50
CA PRO A 91 -21.21 13.59 -2.35
C PRO A 91 -20.72 14.96 -1.90
N SER A 92 -20.53 15.17 -0.59
CA SER A 92 -20.08 16.44 -0.01
C SER A 92 -18.68 16.87 -0.46
N LEU A 93 -17.88 15.96 -1.02
CA LEU A 93 -16.57 16.28 -1.60
C LEU A 93 -16.70 16.88 -3.01
N TRP A 94 -17.82 16.65 -3.69
CA TRP A 94 -18.05 17.02 -5.10
C TRP A 94 -19.12 18.10 -5.26
N SER A 95 -19.83 18.44 -4.17
CA SER A 95 -20.90 19.43 -4.15
C SER A 95 -20.43 20.83 -3.76
N LEU A 96 -19.11 21.10 -3.79
CA LEU A 96 -18.48 22.36 -3.40
C LEU A 96 -18.03 23.15 -4.62
#